data_AF-A0A3D5JW85-F1
#
_entry.id   AF-A0A3D5JW85-F1
#
_cell.length_a   1.000
_cell.length_b   1.000
_cell.length_c   1.000
_cell.angle_alpha   90.00
_cell.angle_beta   90.00
_cell.angle_gamma   90.00
#
_symmetry.space_group_name_H-M   'P 1'
#
loop_
_entity.id
_entity.type
_entity.pdbx_description
1 polymer ?
#
loop_
_entity_poly.entity_id
_entity_poly.type
_entity_poly.pdbx_seq_one_letter_code
_entity_poly.pdbx_strand_id
1 'polypeptide(L)' 'MSQLNPKVGFVSLGCPKALVDSERILTQLRSEGYDIVPSYDAADVVVV' A
#
# COMPACT_ATOMS: atom_id res chain seq x y z
N MET A 1 7.51 21.95 8.47
CA MET A 1 6.63 20.91 9.04
C MET A 1 6.93 19.64 8.28
N SER A 2 7.47 18.63 8.96
CA SER A 2 7.75 17.32 8.36
C SER A 2 6.42 16.69 7.96
N GLN A 3 6.06 16.76 6.68
CA GLN A 3 4.95 15.99 6.15
C GLN A 3 5.35 14.52 6.29
N LEU A 4 4.75 13.84 7.26
CA LEU A 4 4.86 12.39 7.39
C LEU A 4 4.20 11.81 6.14
N ASN A 5 4.97 11.11 5.32
CA ASN A 5 4.42 10.29 4.24
C ASN A 5 3.48 9.28 4.90
N PRO A 6 2.18 9.26 4.55
CA PRO A 6 1.25 8.31 5.15
C PRO A 6 1.66 6.90 4.77
N LYS A 7 1.67 5.99 5.75
CA LYS A 7 2.13 4.62 5.58
C LYS A 7 0.98 3.71 5.20
N VAL A 8 1.11 3.00 4.10
CA VAL A 8 0.07 2.10 3.58
C VAL A 8 0.57 0.66 3.60
N GLY A 9 -0.22 -0.22 4.22
CA GLY A 9 -0.06 -1.67 4.17
C GLY A 9 -0.99 -2.28 3.11
N PHE A 10 -0.56 -3.36 2.48
CA PHE A 10 -1.35 -4.05 1.45
C PHE A 10 -1.43 -5.54 1.73
N VAL A 11 -2.64 -6.10 1.68
CA VAL A 11 -2.95 -7.52 1.80
C VAL A 11 -3.60 -7.97 0.51
N SER A 12 -3.14 -9.09 -0.05
CA SER A 12 -3.86 -9.74 -1.14
C SER A 12 -4.48 -11.02 -0.61
N LEU A 13 -5.82 -11.12 -0.63
CA LEU A 13 -6.54 -12.33 -0.20
C LEU A 13 -6.49 -13.50 -1.21
N GLY A 14 -5.56 -13.45 -2.19
CA GLY A 14 -5.29 -14.58 -3.08
C GLY A 14 -6.28 -14.75 -4.24
N CYS A 15 -7.05 -13.72 -4.59
CA CYS A 15 -7.91 -13.77 -5.77
C CYS A 15 -7.04 -13.58 -7.03
N PRO A 16 -6.94 -14.57 -7.95
CA PRO A 16 -6.03 -14.51 -9.09
C PRO A 16 -6.33 -13.37 -10.08
N LYS A 17 -7.52 -12.76 -10.01
CA LYS A 17 -7.86 -11.54 -10.77
C LYS A 17 -7.19 -10.28 -10.24
N ALA A 18 -6.80 -10.23 -8.96
CA ALA A 18 -6.35 -9.01 -8.30
C ALA A 18 -4.82 -8.87 -8.19
N LEU A 19 -4.05 -9.88 -8.64
CA LEU A 19 -2.58 -9.85 -8.54
C LEU A 19 -1.98 -8.69 -9.35
N VAL A 20 -2.40 -8.55 -10.61
CA VAL A 20 -1.92 -7.47 -11.49
C VAL A 20 -2.45 -6.11 -11.04
N ASP A 21 -3.67 -6.07 -10.49
CA ASP A 21 -4.25 -4.84 -9.94
C ASP A 21 -3.50 -4.37 -8.68
N SER A 22 -3.07 -5.30 -7.83
CA SER A 22 -2.29 -5.01 -6.63
C SER A 22 -0.97 -4.32 -6.98
N GLU A 23 -0.24 -4.80 -7.98
CA GLU A 23 1.01 -4.17 -8.44
C GLU A 23 0.80 -2.76 -8.99
N ARG A 24 -0.31 -2.55 -9.72
CA ARG A 24 -0.70 -1.23 -10.24
C ARG A 24 -1.03 -0.26 -9.10
N ILE A 25 -1.79 -0.70 -8.11
CA ILE A 25 -2.16 0.11 -6.93
C ILE A 25 -0.90 0.52 -6.16
N LEU A 26 0.02 -0.42 -5.89
CA LEU A 26 1.27 -0.14 -5.18
C LEU A 26 2.15 0.87 -5.94
N THR A 27 2.20 0.76 -7.27
CA THR A 27 2.98 1.68 -8.11
C THR A 27 2.40 3.09 -8.07
N GLN A 28 1.06 3.22 -8.14
CA GLN A 28 0.37 4.51 -8.07
C GLN A 28 0.57 5.18 -6.71
N LEU A 29 0.39 4.43 -5.61
CA LEU A 29 0.59 4.92 -4.26
C LEU A 29 2.02 5.45 -4.03
N ARG A 30 3.04 4.75 -4.54
CA ARG A 30 4.42 5.28 -4.49
C ARG A 30 4.59 6.55 -5.30
N SER A 31 3.96 6.65 -6.47
CA SER A 31 4.01 7.87 -7.30
C SER A 31 3.32 9.08 -6.64
N GLU A 32 2.36 8.83 -5.76
CA GLU A 32 1.64 9.86 -5.01
C GLU A 32 2.37 10.26 -3.71
N GLY A 33 3.47 9.58 -3.36
CA GLY A 33 4.30 9.88 -2.19
C GLY A 33 3.90 9.14 -0.91
N TYR A 34 3.15 8.05 -1.02
CA TYR A 34 2.87 7.18 0.12
C TYR A 34 4.03 6.22 0.40
N ASP A 35 4.29 5.97 1.69
CA ASP A 35 5.28 4.99 2.13
C ASP A 35 4.63 3.62 2.27
N ILE A 36 5.15 2.62 1.57
CA ILE A 36 4.59 1.26 1.63
C ILE A 36 5.34 0.45 2.67
N VAL A 37 4.61 -0.07 3.66
CA VAL A 37 5.16 -0.86 4.76
C VAL A 37 4.73 -2.33 4.66
N PRO A 38 5.64 -3.28 4.97
CA PRO A 38 5.34 -4.71 4.91
C PRO A 38 4.56 -5.23 6.14
N SER A 39 4.37 -4.41 7.18
CA SER A 39 3.73 -4.79 8.45
C SER A 39 2.54 -3.89 8.74
N TYR A 40 1.43 -4.50 9.15
CA TYR A 40 0.18 -3.81 9.49
C TYR A 40 0.33 -2.91 10.72
N ASP A 41 1.16 -3.31 11.69
CA ASP A 41 1.40 -2.54 12.91
C ASP A 41 2.11 -1.20 12.63
N ALA A 42 2.77 -1.09 11.49
CA ALA A 42 3.47 0.10 11.05
C ALA A 42 2.69 0.94 10.02
N ALA A 43 1.48 0.51 9.64
CA ALA A 43 0.65 1.16 8.63
C ALA A 43 -0.39 2.09 9.26
N ASP A 44 -0.59 3.26 8.67
CA ASP A 44 -1.70 4.15 9.01
C ASP A 44 -3.01 3.67 8.37
N VAL A 45 -2.92 3.01 7.20
CA VAL A 45 -4.05 2.44 6.45
C VAL A 45 -3.67 1.07 5.88
N VAL A 46 -4.62 0.13 5.88
CA VAL A 46 -4.44 -1.20 5.29
C VAL A 46 -5.48 -1.42 4.17
N VAL A 47 -4.99 -1.79 2.98
CA VAL A 47 -5.81 -2.20 1.83
C VAL A 47 -5.82 -3.72 1.75
N VAL A 48 -6.98 -4.34 1.56
CA VAL A 48 -7.20 -5.81 1.58
C VAL A 48 -7.89 -6.28 0.30
#